data_AF-A0A078BNR8-F1
#
_entry.id   AF-A0A078BNR8-F1
#
_cell.length_a   1.000
_cell.length_b   1.000
_cell.length_c   1.000
_cell.angle_alpha   90.00
_cell.angle_beta   90.00
_cell.angle_gamma   90.00
#
_symmetry.space_group_name_H-M   'P 1'
#
loop_
_entity.id
_entity.type
_entity.pdbx_description
1 polymer ?
#
loop_
_entity_poly.entity_id
_entity_poly.type
_entity_poly.pdbx_seq_one_letter_code
_entity_poly.pdbx_strand_id
1 'polypeptide(L)'
;ILAGFIQWFPLFTGITMNSKLLTIQFIVMFLGVNLTFFPQHFLGLSGMPRRYSDYPDAYTSWNVISSIGSTISFIGILMLIYIIWEALISQRLVIFSNQMPTSIEWFQKFPPAEHSYSELPMLSNF
;
A
#
# COMPACT_ATOMS: atom_id res chain seq x y z
N ILE A 1 1.26 5.99 -1.50
CA ILE A 1 2.43 5.17 -1.11
C ILE A 1 2.25 3.72 -1.54
N LEU A 2 1.32 2.95 -0.93
CA LEU A 2 1.16 1.51 -1.21
C LEU A 2 0.88 1.18 -2.69
N ALA A 3 0.00 1.92 -3.36
CA ALA A 3 -0.28 1.71 -4.78
C ALA A 3 0.97 1.91 -5.66
N GLY A 4 1.73 2.99 -5.40
CA GLY A 4 3.00 3.24 -6.08
C GLY A 4 4.04 2.16 -5.79
N PHE A 5 4.15 1.70 -4.54
CA PHE A 5 5.01 0.60 -4.17
C PHE A 5 4.64 -0.68 -4.95
N ILE A 6 3.36 -1.06 -4.97
CA ILE A 6 2.90 -2.25 -5.69
C ILE A 6 3.14 -2.12 -7.20
N GLN A 7 2.88 -0.94 -7.76
CA GLN A 7 3.08 -0.67 -9.18
C GLN A 7 4.56 -0.75 -9.57
N TRP A 8 5.46 -0.06 -8.87
CA TRP A 8 6.88 0.01 -9.24
C TRP A 8 7.75 -1.09 -8.62
N PHE A 9 7.23 -1.94 -7.74
CA PHE A 9 8.00 -3.05 -7.16
C PHE A 9 8.61 -3.98 -8.23
N PRO A 10 7.88 -4.41 -9.28
CA PRO A 10 8.48 -5.21 -10.36
C PRO A 10 9.50 -4.41 -11.19
N LEU A 11 9.33 -3.09 -11.30
CA LEU A 11 10.31 -2.21 -11.94
C LEU A 11 11.64 -2.23 -11.18
N PHE A 12 11.61 -2.07 -9.86
CA PHE A 12 12.84 -2.01 -9.06
C PHE A 12 13.53 -3.36 -8.85
N THR A 13 12.77 -4.46 -8.80
CA THR A 13 13.30 -5.76 -8.38
C THR A 13 13.32 -6.82 -9.48
N GLY A 14 12.60 -6.61 -10.60
CA GLY A 14 12.43 -7.61 -11.65
C GLY A 14 11.50 -8.78 -11.30
N ILE A 15 10.90 -8.78 -10.10
CA ILE A 15 10.02 -9.85 -9.60
C ILE A 15 8.60 -9.36 -9.34
N THR A 16 7.64 -10.28 -9.42
CA THR A 16 6.21 -10.03 -9.27
C THR A 16 5.67 -10.49 -7.92
N MET A 17 4.81 -9.65 -7.33
CA MET A 17 4.05 -10.00 -6.12
C MET A 17 2.76 -10.73 -6.47
N ASN A 18 2.28 -11.57 -5.54
CA ASN A 18 1.04 -12.32 -5.72
C ASN A 18 -0.19 -11.39 -5.64
N SER A 19 -0.92 -11.25 -6.74
CA SER A 19 -2.10 -10.37 -6.85
C SER A 19 -3.25 -10.75 -5.90
N LYS A 20 -3.44 -12.04 -5.61
CA LYS A 20 -4.47 -12.50 -4.65
C LYS A 20 -4.15 -12.04 -3.23
N LEU A 21 -2.89 -12.21 -2.80
CA LEU A 21 -2.46 -11.77 -1.47
C LEU A 21 -2.52 -10.24 -1.33
N LEU A 22 -2.14 -9.50 -2.38
CA LEU A 22 -2.26 -8.04 -2.40
C LEU A 22 -3.72 -7.57 -2.29
N THR A 23 -4.65 -8.25 -2.97
CA THR A 23 -6.08 -7.92 -2.87
C THR A 23 -6.61 -8.17 -1.46
N ILE A 24 -6.22 -9.28 -0.83
CA ILE A 24 -6.60 -9.59 0.57
C ILE A 24 -6.01 -8.53 1.52
N GLN A 25 -4.73 -8.18 1.36
CA GLN A 25 -4.06 -7.17 2.17
C GLN A 25 -4.73 -5.80 2.03
N PHE A 26 -5.13 -5.41 0.81
CA PHE A 26 -5.86 -4.18 0.55
C PHE A 26 -7.21 -4.16 1.27
N ILE A 27 -8.00 -5.24 1.18
CA ILE A 27 -9.31 -5.33 1.85
C ILE A 27 -9.16 -5.23 3.38
N VAL A 28 -8.19 -5.94 3.96
CA VAL A 28 -7.95 -5.89 5.42
C VAL A 28 -7.54 -4.49 5.86
N MET A 29 -6.62 -3.83 5.15
CA MET A 29 -6.23 -2.45 5.45
C MET A 29 -7.39 -1.47 5.27
N PHE A 30 -8.18 -1.62 4.20
CA PHE A 30 -9.33 -0.77 3.92
C PHE A 30 -10.37 -0.86 5.03
N LEU A 31 -10.70 -2.08 5.48
CA LEU A 31 -11.62 -2.27 6.60
C LEU A 31 -11.05 -1.74 7.92
N GLY A 32 -9.78 -2.05 8.23
CA GLY A 32 -9.14 -1.62 9.47
C GLY A 32 -9.11 -0.09 9.61
N VAL A 33 -8.63 0.61 8.59
CA VAL A 33 -8.50 2.08 8.60
C VAL A 33 -9.88 2.74 8.71
N ASN A 34 -10.89 2.26 7.97
CA ASN A 34 -12.24 2.79 8.09
C ASN A 34 -12.83 2.55 9.48
N LEU A 35 -12.64 1.36 10.06
CA LEU A 35 -13.12 1.06 11.41
C LEU A 35 -12.41 1.91 12.48
N THR A 36 -11.14 2.29 12.26
CA THR A 36 -10.41 3.22 13.15
C THR A 36 -10.93 4.65 13.04
N PHE A 37 -11.01 5.20 11.84
CA PHE A 37 -11.23 6.65 11.68
C PHE A 37 -12.72 7.03 11.57
N PHE A 38 -13.60 6.11 11.20
CA PHE A 38 -15.02 6.43 11.10
C PHE A 38 -15.65 6.80 12.47
N PRO A 39 -15.44 6.02 13.57
CA PRO A 39 -15.88 6.41 14.92
C PRO A 39 -15.41 7.78 15.39
N GLN A 40 -14.25 8.24 14.92
CA GLN A 40 -13.67 9.52 15.35
C GLN A 40 -14.51 10.72 14.92
N HIS A 41 -15.35 10.59 13.89
CA HIS A 41 -16.29 11.64 13.50
C HIS A 41 -17.35 11.83 14.59
N PHE A 42 -17.91 10.74 15.13
CA PHE A 42 -18.87 10.81 16.23
C PHE A 42 -18.25 11.33 17.52
N LEU A 43 -17.03 10.90 17.84
CA LEU A 43 -16.27 11.43 18.98
C LEU A 43 -15.96 12.92 18.85
N GLY A 44 -15.65 13.39 17.64
CA GLY A 44 -15.45 14.82 17.37
C GLY A 44 -16.73 15.63 17.54
N LEU A 45 -17.85 15.12 17.03
CA LEU A 45 -19.18 15.76 17.17
C LEU A 45 -19.66 15.80 18.62
N SER A 46 -19.30 14.80 19.43
CA SER A 46 -19.64 14.77 20.87
C SER A 46 -18.67 15.58 21.73
N GLY A 47 -17.66 16.23 21.13
CA GLY A 47 -16.79 17.19 21.81
C GLY A 47 -15.53 16.59 22.44
N MET A 48 -15.12 15.36 22.06
CA MET A 48 -13.86 14.78 22.54
C MET A 48 -12.66 15.60 22.03
N PRO A 49 -11.86 16.23 22.92
CA PRO A 49 -10.72 17.03 22.48
C PRO A 49 -9.53 16.14 22.05
N ARG A 50 -8.64 16.69 21.24
CA ARG A 50 -7.44 15.97 20.76
C ARG A 50 -6.33 15.95 21.81
N ARG A 51 -5.43 14.95 21.72
CA ARG A 51 -4.19 14.82 22.53
C ARG A 51 -4.44 14.51 24.01
N TYR A 52 -5.50 13.77 24.32
CA TYR A 52 -5.77 13.28 25.67
C TYR A 52 -5.37 11.80 25.78
N SER A 53 -4.71 11.46 26.88
CA SER A 53 -4.39 10.07 27.23
C SER A 53 -5.57 9.32 27.84
N ASP A 54 -6.54 10.06 28.39
CA ASP A 54 -7.71 9.52 29.07
C ASP A 54 -8.96 10.32 28.70
N TYR A 55 -10.14 9.72 28.83
CA TYR A 55 -11.40 10.29 28.36
C TYR A 55 -12.59 9.81 29.21
N PRO A 56 -13.66 10.63 29.34
CA PRO A 56 -14.88 10.23 30.04
C PRO A 56 -15.50 8.93 29.51
N ASP A 57 -16.17 8.19 30.39
CA ASP A 57 -16.79 6.88 30.10
C ASP A 57 -17.77 6.92 28.91
N ALA A 58 -18.39 8.07 28.63
CA ALA A 58 -19.28 8.27 27.48
C ALA A 58 -18.60 8.03 26.12
N TYR A 59 -17.27 8.13 26.03
CA TYR A 59 -16.51 7.94 24.80
C TYR A 59 -15.94 6.52 24.62
N THR A 60 -16.13 5.63 25.61
CA THR A 60 -15.52 4.29 25.64
C THR A 60 -15.91 3.43 24.44
N SER A 61 -17.20 3.38 24.10
CA SER A 61 -17.72 2.54 23.01
C SER A 61 -17.02 2.82 21.67
N TRP A 62 -16.95 4.08 21.27
CA TRP A 62 -16.31 4.48 20.01
C TRP A 62 -14.78 4.33 20.03
N ASN A 63 -14.14 4.57 21.17
CA ASN A 63 -12.70 4.35 21.31
C ASN A 63 -12.32 2.86 21.26
N VAL A 64 -13.15 1.98 21.82
CA VAL A 64 -12.95 0.52 21.71
C VAL A 64 -13.05 0.07 20.26
N ILE A 65 -14.09 0.51 19.53
CA ILE A 65 -14.24 0.18 18.10
C ILE A 65 -13.04 0.71 17.29
N SER A 66 -12.63 1.96 17.54
CA SER A 66 -11.46 2.55 16.88
C SER A 66 -10.17 1.75 17.14
N SER A 67 -10.01 1.22 18.35
CA SER A 67 -8.87 0.39 18.76
C SER A 67 -8.89 -0.99 18.10
N ILE A 68 -10.07 -1.58 17.91
CA ILE A 68 -10.20 -2.82 17.13
C ILE A 68 -9.79 -2.57 15.67
N GLY A 69 -10.21 -1.45 15.08
CA GLY A 69 -9.77 -1.08 13.72
C GLY A 69 -8.25 -0.94 13.59
N SER A 70 -7.58 -0.40 14.62
CA SER A 70 -6.14 -0.16 14.56
C SER A 70 -5.34 -1.46 14.66
N THR A 71 -5.82 -2.44 15.45
CA THR A 71 -5.22 -3.79 15.49
C THR A 71 -5.39 -4.54 14.17
N ILE A 72 -6.54 -4.41 13.50
CA ILE A 72 -6.75 -4.96 12.14
C ILE A 72 -5.77 -4.32 11.14
N SER A 73 -5.59 -3.00 11.22
CA SER A 73 -4.63 -2.28 10.36
C SER A 73 -3.18 -2.73 10.63
N PHE A 74 -2.83 -3.00 11.88
CA PHE A 74 -1.51 -3.56 12.23
C PHE A 74 -1.27 -4.92 11.58
N ILE A 75 -2.28 -5.81 11.61
CA ILE A 75 -2.21 -7.11 10.91
C ILE A 75 -2.06 -6.90 9.39
N GLY A 76 -2.72 -5.89 8.81
CA GLY A 76 -2.59 -5.56 7.39
C GLY A 76 -1.17 -5.12 6.98
N ILE A 77 -0.42 -4.48 7.88
CA ILE A 77 1.00 -4.14 7.65
C ILE A 77 1.88 -5.39 7.77
N LEU A 78 1.64 -6.26 8.76
CA LEU A 78 2.37 -7.53 8.87
C LEU A 78 2.17 -8.42 7.63
N MET A 79 0.96 -8.46 7.07
CA MET A 79 0.70 -9.14 5.80
C MET A 79 1.49 -8.54 4.63
N LEU A 80 1.65 -7.22 4.57
CA LEU A 80 2.46 -6.59 3.53
C LEU A 80 3.93 -7.03 3.61
N ILE A 81 4.50 -7.08 4.81
CA ILE A 81 5.88 -7.57 5.02
C ILE A 81 6.00 -9.02 4.56
N TYR A 82 5.02 -9.86 4.88
CA TYR A 82 4.96 -11.24 4.41
C TYR A 82 4.90 -11.34 2.87
N ILE A 83 4.10 -10.51 2.19
CA ILE A 83 4.00 -10.53 0.72
C ILE A 83 5.33 -10.16 0.06
N ILE A 84 6.04 -9.17 0.61
CA ILE A 84 7.37 -8.79 0.11
C ILE A 84 8.35 -9.96 0.26
N TRP A 85 8.36 -10.59 1.44
CA TRP A 85 9.21 -11.75 1.71
C TRP A 85 8.88 -12.93 0.79
N GLU A 86 7.60 -13.23 0.57
CA GLU A 86 7.15 -14.31 -0.31
C GLU A 86 7.54 -14.05 -1.77
N ALA A 87 7.46 -12.81 -2.24
CA ALA A 87 7.91 -12.45 -3.58
C ALA A 87 9.42 -12.65 -3.77
N LEU A 88 10.22 -12.26 -2.77
CA LEU A 88 11.68 -12.42 -2.80
C LEU A 88 12.13 -13.89 -2.76
N ILE A 89 11.37 -14.78 -2.13
CA ILE A 89 11.69 -16.22 -2.12
C ILE A 89 11.21 -16.90 -3.40
N SER A 90 10.01 -16.57 -3.87
CA SER A 90 9.42 -17.22 -5.05
C SER A 90 10.07 -16.81 -6.36
N GLN A 91 10.76 -15.66 -6.42
CA GLN A 91 11.54 -15.18 -7.58
C GLN A 91 10.74 -15.23 -8.89
N ARG A 92 9.46 -14.83 -8.85
CA ARG A 92 8.59 -14.81 -10.02
C ARG A 92 8.95 -13.67 -10.96
N LEU A 93 9.77 -13.95 -11.96
CA LEU A 93 10.23 -12.96 -12.95
C LEU A 93 9.08 -12.34 -13.74
N VAL A 94 9.25 -11.06 -14.10
CA VAL A 94 8.34 -10.34 -15.00
C VAL A 94 8.49 -10.89 -16.42
N ILE A 95 7.43 -11.48 -16.98
CA ILE A 95 7.43 -12.03 -18.35
C ILE A 95 6.95 -10.97 -19.36
N PHE A 96 5.90 -10.22 -19.00
CA PHE A 96 5.34 -9.15 -19.80
C PHE A 96 5.22 -7.90 -18.92
N SER A 97 5.75 -6.77 -19.39
CA SER A 97 5.46 -5.49 -18.74
C SER A 97 4.13 -4.94 -19.28
N ASN A 98 3.38 -4.27 -18.42
CA ASN A 98 2.31 -3.37 -18.85
C ASN A 98 2.98 -2.15 -19.50
N GLN A 99 3.40 -2.30 -20.77
CA GLN A 99 3.97 -1.21 -21.56
C GLN A 99 2.85 -0.23 -21.89
N MET A 100 2.60 0.73 -21.00
CA MET A 100 1.82 1.90 -21.39
C MET A 100 2.72 2.79 -22.25
N PRO A 101 2.34 3.08 -23.51
CA PRO A 101 3.17 3.88 -24.41
C PRO A 101 3.35 5.32 -23.92
N THR A 102 2.50 5.77 -22.98
CA THR A 102 2.55 7.08 -22.34
C THR A 102 3.62 7.21 -21.25
N SER A 103 4.26 6.12 -20.83
CA SER A 103 5.16 6.11 -19.67
C SER A 103 6.53 5.51 -20.02
N ILE A 104 7.55 6.38 -20.03
CA ILE A 104 8.93 6.06 -20.42
C ILE A 104 9.60 5.02 -19.50
N GLU A 105 9.23 4.99 -18.23
CA GLU A 105 9.81 4.08 -17.23
C GLU A 105 9.60 2.59 -17.56
N TRP A 106 8.53 2.24 -18.28
CA TRP A 106 8.19 0.85 -18.64
C TRP A 106 8.88 0.35 -19.92
N PHE A 107 9.61 1.24 -20.62
CA PHE A 107 10.42 0.89 -21.79
C PHE A 107 11.82 0.38 -21.43
N GLN A 108 12.19 0.41 -20.14
CA GLN A 108 13.48 -0.08 -19.66
C GLN A 108 13.47 -1.57 -19.31
N LYS A 109 14.65 -2.10 -18.95
CA LYS A 109 14.80 -3.45 -18.39
C LYS A 109 14.28 -3.51 -16.95
N PHE A 110 13.97 -4.73 -16.50
CA PHE A 110 13.53 -5.05 -15.15
C PHE A 110 14.58 -5.94 -14.47
N PRO A 111 15.38 -5.45 -13.50
CA PRO A 111 15.54 -4.05 -13.09
C PRO A 111 16.33 -3.20 -14.11
N PRO A 112 16.26 -1.85 -14.03
CA PRO A 112 17.05 -0.95 -14.87
C PRO A 112 18.56 -1.15 -14.68
N ALA A 113 19.32 -0.94 -15.75
CA ALA A 113 20.77 -0.85 -15.66
C ALA A 113 21.20 0.48 -15.01
N GLU A 114 22.40 0.52 -14.41
CA GLU A 114 22.98 1.73 -13.80
C GLU A 114 22.97 2.93 -14.77
N HIS A 115 23.33 2.66 -16.03
CA HIS A 115 23.14 3.59 -17.15
C HIS A 115 22.05 3.04 -18.08
N SER A 116 20.84 3.55 -17.94
CA SER A 116 19.66 2.97 -18.56
C SER A 116 19.52 3.29 -20.05
N TYR A 117 20.09 4.41 -20.53
CA TYR A 117 20.04 4.84 -21.92
C TYR A 117 21.44 5.22 -22.41
N SER A 118 21.84 4.66 -23.55
CA SER A 118 23.02 5.16 -24.31
C SER A 118 22.68 6.42 -25.11
N GLU A 119 21.44 6.51 -25.60
CA GLU A 119 20.88 7.65 -26.32
C GLU A 119 19.45 7.89 -25.83
N LEU A 120 19.03 9.16 -25.78
CA LEU A 120 17.69 9.52 -25.31
C LEU A 120 16.62 9.06 -26.31
N PRO A 121 15.52 8.42 -25.85
CA PRO A 121 14.45 8.02 -26.73
C PRO A 121 13.72 9.25 -27.30
N MET A 122 13.42 9.23 -28.60
CA MET A 122 12.62 10.27 -29.26
C MET A 122 11.16 10.15 -28.80
N LEU A 123 10.63 11.20 -28.18
CA LEU A 123 9.22 11.32 -27.81
C LEU A 123 8.49 12.13 -28.89
N SER A 124 7.49 11.53 -29.54
CA SER A 124 6.79 12.16 -30.67
C SER A 124 5.44 12.78 -30.33
N ASN A 125 4.82 12.47 -29.18
CA ASN A 125 3.53 13.03 -28.76
C ASN A 125 3.46 13.22 -27.23
N PHE A 126 2.96 14.38 -26.80
CA PHE A 126 2.60 14.71 -25.42
C PHE A 126 1.08 14.57 -25.21
#